data_AF-A0A241VL73-F1
#
_entry.id   AF-A0A241VL73-F1
#
_cell.length_a   1.000
_cell.length_b   1.000
_cell.length_c   1.000
_cell.angle_alpha   90.00
_cell.angle_beta   90.00
_cell.angle_gamma   90.00
#
_symmetry.space_group_name_H-M   'P 1'
#
loop_
_entity.id
_entity.type
_entity.pdbx_description
1 polymer ?
#
loop_
_entity_poly.entity_id
_entity_poly.type
_entity_poly.pdbx_seq_one_letter_code
_entity_poly.pdbx_strand_id
1 'polypeptide(L)'
;MNLANYSNEQALILFNLYNSLELCLEAIGRIHLGPKLMLTDDPVSADRMVVSRYQSGILTKEIHVQKQDVELATSNPMTRYQLLSYILNQFKDEHAA
;
A
#
# COMPACT_ATOMS: atom_id res chain seq x y z
N MET A 1 9.52 -11.26 -0.26
CA MET A 1 8.22 -11.80 0.22
C MET A 1 7.51 -12.44 -0.98
N ASN A 2 6.77 -13.54 -0.84
CA ASN A 2 6.05 -14.12 -1.98
C ASN A 2 4.67 -13.44 -2.11
N LEU A 3 4.56 -12.45 -3.01
CA LEU A 3 3.37 -11.61 -3.18
C LEU A 3 2.28 -12.24 -4.08
N ALA A 4 2.49 -13.47 -4.58
CA ALA A 4 1.65 -14.09 -5.62
C ALA A 4 0.20 -14.39 -5.20
N ASN A 5 -0.15 -14.28 -3.92
CA ASN A 5 -1.43 -14.73 -3.37
C ASN A 5 -2.37 -13.59 -2.93
N TYR A 6 -2.06 -12.32 -3.23
CA TYR A 6 -2.91 -11.20 -2.84
C TYR A 6 -3.77 -10.74 -4.02
N SER A 7 -5.08 -10.94 -3.93
CA SER A 7 -6.07 -10.35 -4.84
C SER A 7 -6.88 -9.27 -4.12
N ASN A 8 -7.15 -8.16 -4.82
CA ASN A 8 -7.97 -7.07 -4.28
C ASN A 8 -8.53 -6.23 -5.44
N GLU A 9 -9.86 -6.19 -5.59
CA GLU A 9 -10.53 -5.45 -6.67
C GLU A 9 -10.23 -3.93 -6.62
N GLN A 10 -10.14 -3.34 -5.43
CA GLN A 10 -9.76 -1.93 -5.28
C GLN A 10 -8.30 -1.71 -5.71
N ALA A 11 -7.40 -2.65 -5.40
CA ALA A 11 -6.03 -2.59 -5.91
C ALA A 11 -6.01 -2.65 -7.44
N LEU A 12 -6.82 -3.51 -8.06
CA LEU A 12 -6.89 -3.63 -9.51
C LEU A 12 -7.35 -2.32 -10.15
N ILE A 13 -8.39 -1.68 -9.60
CA ILE A 13 -8.90 -0.40 -10.09
C ILE A 13 -7.81 0.68 -9.97
N LEU A 14 -7.22 0.84 -8.78
CA LEU A 14 -6.22 1.86 -8.50
C LEU A 14 -4.96 1.68 -9.36
N PHE A 15 -4.47 0.46 -9.49
CA PHE A 15 -3.30 0.13 -10.28
C PHE A 15 -3.46 0.47 -11.77
N ASN A 16 -4.67 0.33 -12.33
CA ASN A 16 -4.97 0.71 -13.71
C ASN A 16 -5.07 2.23 -13.91
N LEU A 17 -5.39 2.98 -12.86
CA LEU A 17 -5.57 4.43 -12.91
C LEU A 17 -4.28 5.21 -12.61
N TYR A 18 -3.37 4.64 -11.83
CA TYR A 18 -2.17 5.33 -11.35
C TYR A 18 -0.90 4.54 -11.69
N ASN A 19 0.14 5.26 -12.10
CA ASN A 19 1.39 4.68 -12.62
C ASN A 19 2.47 4.43 -11.55
N SER A 20 2.25 4.87 -10.30
CA SER A 20 3.17 4.63 -9.17
C SER A 20 2.42 4.08 -7.95
N LEU A 21 3.14 3.42 -7.05
CA LEU A 21 2.57 2.90 -5.80
C LEU A 21 2.09 4.05 -4.91
N GLU A 22 2.86 5.12 -4.80
CA GLU A 22 2.55 6.31 -4.01
C GLU A 22 1.24 6.96 -4.48
N LEU A 23 1.06 7.10 -5.80
CA LEU A 23 -0.18 7.65 -6.36
C LEU A 23 -1.37 6.73 -6.12
N CYS A 24 -1.17 5.40 -6.19
CA CYS A 24 -2.21 4.45 -5.81
C CYS A 24 -2.61 4.62 -4.33
N LEU A 25 -1.63 4.77 -3.44
CA LEU A 25 -1.86 4.93 -1.99
C LEU A 25 -2.54 6.26 -1.65
N GLU A 26 -2.11 7.35 -2.28
CA GLU A 26 -2.69 8.67 -2.10
C GLU A 26 -4.16 8.69 -2.55
N ALA A 27 -4.47 8.03 -3.67
CA ALA A 27 -5.81 7.97 -4.22
C ALA A 27 -6.82 7.30 -3.27
N ILE A 28 -6.39 6.40 -2.40
CA ILE A 28 -7.26 5.78 -1.38
C ILE A 28 -7.86 6.83 -0.45
N GLY A 29 -7.07 7.81 -0.01
CA GLY A 29 -7.56 8.89 0.85
C GLY A 29 -8.54 9.83 0.14
N ARG A 30 -8.49 9.87 -1.21
CA ARG A 30 -9.38 10.71 -2.03
C ARG A 30 -10.71 10.03 -2.34
N ILE A 31 -10.73 8.70 -2.38
CA ILE A 31 -11.96 7.93 -2.59
C ILE A 31 -12.68 7.82 -1.23
N HIS A 32 -13.77 8.57 -1.08
CA HIS A 32 -14.71 8.49 0.06
C HIS A 32 -14.24 8.99 1.44
N LEU A 33 -13.39 10.03 1.52
CA LEU A 33 -12.86 10.51 2.82
C LEU A 33 -12.21 9.36 3.64
N GLY A 34 -11.69 8.36 2.93
CA GLY A 34 -11.13 7.16 3.51
C GLY A 34 -9.82 7.43 4.27
N PRO A 35 -9.27 6.39 4.92
CA PRO A 35 -7.97 6.50 5.56
C PRO A 35 -6.91 6.96 4.56
N LYS A 36 -6.05 7.89 4.99
CA LYS A 36 -4.87 8.29 4.20
C LYS A 36 -3.78 7.25 4.40
N LEU A 37 -3.28 6.68 3.30
CA LEU A 37 -2.07 5.87 3.31
C LEU A 37 -0.87 6.71 2.86
N MET A 38 0.25 6.57 3.55
CA MET A 38 1.51 7.25 3.22
C MET A 38 2.64 6.23 3.19
N LEU A 39 3.47 6.28 2.15
CA LEU A 39 4.68 5.49 2.03
C LEU A 39 5.89 6.38 2.38
N THR A 40 6.73 5.91 3.28
CA THR A 40 7.94 6.61 3.74
C THR A 40 9.09 5.63 3.95
N ASP A 41 10.34 6.10 3.97
CA ASP A 41 11.48 5.26 4.34
C ASP A 41 11.36 4.79 5.81
N ASP A 42 11.82 3.57 6.10
CA ASP A 42 11.89 3.06 7.46
C ASP A 42 13.09 3.70 8.20
N PRO A 43 12.87 4.38 9.35
CA PRO A 43 13.93 5.09 10.06
C PRO A 43 14.97 4.15 10.70
N VAL A 44 14.66 2.86 10.83
CA VAL A 44 15.51 1.86 11.48
C VAL A 44 16.21 0.95 10.47
N SER A 45 15.67 0.81 9.26
CA SER A 45 16.14 -0.15 8.26
C SER A 45 16.21 0.44 6.86
N ALA A 46 17.40 0.50 6.28
CA ALA A 46 17.60 0.99 4.90
C ALA A 46 16.92 0.11 3.84
N ASP A 47 16.70 -1.17 4.14
CA ASP A 47 16.10 -2.15 3.21
C ASP A 47 14.56 -2.16 3.22
N ARG A 48 13.93 -1.34 4.08
CA ARG A 48 12.49 -1.35 4.29
C ARG A 48 11.88 0.03 4.07
N MET A 49 10.61 0.02 3.74
CA MET A 49 9.76 1.20 3.74
C MET A 49 8.53 0.92 4.60
N VAL A 50 7.94 1.98 5.13
CA VAL A 50 6.76 1.94 5.99
C VAL A 50 5.57 2.51 5.25
N VAL A 51 4.47 1.75 5.25
CA VAL A 51 3.15 2.25 4.85
C VAL A 51 2.35 2.54 6.11
N SER A 52 2.09 3.82 6.36
CA SER A 52 1.35 4.30 7.53
C SER A 52 -0.08 4.66 7.14
N ARG A 53 -1.05 4.25 7.97
CA ARG A 53 -2.46 4.57 7.81
C ARG A 53 -2.88 5.63 8.83
N TYR A 54 -3.45 6.72 8.32
CA TYR A 54 -4.01 7.80 9.13
C TYR A 54 -5.53 7.87 8.97
N GLN A 55 -6.24 7.96 10.10
CA GLN A 55 -7.68 8.22 10.14
C GLN A 55 -7.91 9.51 10.93
N SER A 56 -8.58 10.49 10.33
CA SER A 56 -8.79 11.82 10.94
C SER A 56 -7.50 12.48 11.45
N GLY A 57 -6.38 12.25 10.77
CA GLY A 57 -5.06 12.78 11.15
C GLY A 57 -4.30 11.96 12.19
N ILE A 58 -4.91 10.90 12.76
CA ILE A 58 -4.30 10.04 13.76
C ILE A 58 -3.70 8.81 13.08
N LEU A 59 -2.44 8.49 13.38
CA LEU A 59 -1.80 7.25 12.96
C LEU A 59 -2.48 6.06 13.64
N THR A 60 -3.04 5.13 12.86
CA THR A 60 -3.78 3.97 13.40
C THR A 60 -3.09 2.64 13.14
N LYS A 61 -2.28 2.53 12.09
CA LYS A 61 -1.57 1.28 11.76
C LYS A 61 -0.38 1.56 10.86
N GLU A 62 0.64 0.73 10.98
CA GLU A 62 1.81 0.71 10.09
C GLU A 62 2.09 -0.71 9.64
N ILE A 63 2.58 -0.84 8.41
CA ILE A 63 3.14 -2.10 7.89
C ILE A 63 4.48 -1.81 7.23
N HIS A 64 5.38 -2.78 7.30
CA HIS A 64 6.68 -2.70 6.66
C HIS A 64 6.66 -3.49 5.36
N VAL A 65 7.21 -2.91 4.30
CA VAL A 65 7.40 -3.54 2.99
C VAL A 65 8.88 -3.48 2.63
N GLN A 66 9.34 -4.40 1.79
CA GLN A 66 10.73 -4.37 1.33
C GLN A 66 10.89 -3.23 0.32
N LYS A 67 11.96 -2.45 0.47
CA LYS A 67 12.27 -1.33 -0.42
C LYS A 67 12.46 -1.80 -1.87
N GLN A 68 13.10 -2.95 -2.05
CA GLN A 68 13.24 -3.60 -3.35
C GLN A 68 11.89 -3.87 -4.04
N ASP A 69 10.86 -4.29 -3.29
CA ASP A 69 9.54 -4.58 -3.87
C ASP A 69 8.85 -3.28 -4.34
N VAL A 70 9.07 -2.17 -3.63
CA VAL A 70 8.59 -0.83 -4.02
C VAL A 70 9.30 -0.33 -5.28
N GLU A 71 10.62 -0.47 -5.34
CA GLU A 71 11.42 -0.10 -6.52
C GLU A 71 10.98 -0.90 -7.75
N LEU A 72 10.78 -2.22 -7.59
CA LEU A 72 10.28 -3.09 -8.65
C LEU A 72 8.86 -2.73 -9.10
N ALA A 73 7.98 -2.27 -8.20
CA ALA A 73 6.63 -1.85 -8.55
C ALA A 73 6.58 -0.63 -9.51
N THR A 74 7.67 0.14 -9.60
CA THR A 74 7.77 1.25 -10.56
C THR A 74 7.87 0.74 -11.99
N SER A 75 8.67 -0.31 -12.23
CA SER A 75 8.94 -0.85 -13.57
C SER A 75 8.17 -2.12 -13.90
N ASN A 76 7.61 -2.81 -12.90
CA ASN A 76 6.85 -4.04 -13.05
C ASN A 76 5.39 -3.83 -12.60
N PRO A 77 4.45 -3.71 -13.56
CA PRO A 77 3.06 -3.47 -13.24
C PRO A 77 2.42 -4.62 -12.43
N MET A 78 2.80 -5.88 -12.67
CA MET A 78 2.29 -7.01 -11.88
C MET A 78 2.74 -6.91 -10.42
N THR A 79 4.02 -6.57 -10.18
CA THR A 79 4.53 -6.34 -8.82
C THR A 79 3.79 -5.20 -8.14
N ARG A 80 3.49 -4.10 -8.85
CA ARG A 80 2.69 -3.00 -8.30
C ARG A 80 1.30 -3.45 -7.86
N TYR A 81 0.60 -4.19 -8.71
CA TYR A 81 -0.72 -4.72 -8.38
C TYR A 81 -0.67 -5.66 -7.16
N GLN A 82 0.30 -6.57 -7.12
CA GLN A 82 0.45 -7.53 -6.02
C GLN A 82 0.82 -6.85 -4.70
N LEU A 83 1.74 -5.88 -4.74
CA LEU A 83 2.15 -5.10 -3.58
C LEU A 83 1.00 -4.24 -3.06
N LEU A 84 0.26 -3.56 -3.94
CA LEU A 84 -0.92 -2.80 -3.57
C LEU A 84 -2.01 -3.69 -2.97
N SER A 85 -2.24 -4.87 -3.56
CA SER A 85 -3.20 -5.86 -3.04
C SER A 85 -2.82 -6.33 -1.64
N TYR A 86 -1.54 -6.63 -1.43
CA TYR A 86 -1.01 -6.97 -0.11
C TYR A 86 -1.29 -5.85 0.91
N ILE A 87 -0.86 -4.63 0.60
CA ILE A 87 -1.00 -3.46 1.46
C ILE A 87 -2.47 -3.26 1.84
N LEU A 88 -3.38 -3.24 0.86
CA LEU A 88 -4.80 -3.04 1.11
C LEU A 88 -5.40 -4.16 1.96
N ASN A 89 -4.99 -5.42 1.74
CA ASN A 89 -5.49 -6.53 2.55
C ASN A 89 -5.02 -6.45 4.00
N GLN A 90 -3.78 -6.00 4.27
CA GLN A 90 -3.32 -5.76 5.65
C GLN A 90 -4.15 -4.70 6.39
N PHE A 91 -4.80 -3.77 5.68
CA PHE A 91 -5.66 -2.75 6.27
C PHE A 91 -7.15 -3.12 6.30
N LYS A 92 -7.56 -4.27 5.72
CA LYS A 92 -8.95 -4.77 5.76
C LYS A 92 -9.30 -5.52 7.04
N ASP A 93 -8.33 -6.16 7.70
CA ASP A 93 -8.54 -7.12 8.79
C ASP A 93 -9.00 -6.52 10.14
N GLU A 94 -9.65 -5.35 10.16
CA GLU A 94 -10.12 -4.69 11.40
C GLU A 94 -11.65 -4.62 11.53
N HIS A 95 -12.41 -5.35 10.70
CA HIS A 95 -13.88 -5.47 10.85
C HIS A 95 -14.33 -6.89 11.26
N ALA A 96 -13.42 -7.71 11.78
CA ALA A 96 -13.73 -9.05 12.30
C ALA A 96 -13.21 -9.21 13.73
N ALA A 97 -13.76 -8.43 14.67
CA ALA A 97 -13.72 -8.71 16.11
C ALA A 97 -14.93 -8.08 16.78
#